data_AF-A0A972BG76-F1
#
_entry.id   AF-A0A972BG76-F1
#
_cell.length_a   1.000
_cell.length_b   1.000
_cell.length_c   1.000
_cell.angle_alpha   90.00
_cell.angle_beta   90.00
_cell.angle_gamma   90.00
#
_symmetry.space_group_name_H-M   'P 1'
#
loop_
_entity.id
_entity.type
_entity.pdbx_description
1 polymer ?
#
loop_
_entity_poly.entity_id
_entity_poly.type
_entity_poly.pdbx_seq_one_letter_code
_entity_poly.pdbx_strand_id
1 'polypeptide(L)'
;GYSPITYYLDSEPITSLTGHRGTTIGADVLVTFLPRIVIDSLSASLAAADLEMGSLTLEPIAAIKAAIPPSMRRLRLALVDVGAGTSDIALTSNGTIIAYGMVAVAGDEITEALCQHYLLDFQQGEELKRQFQRNERLSVTNVLGQKITPQPREVAQVMMPAVKTLATAISEECLRLGGSSPQAVICIGGGSLTPFFAETLAQYLKLPKDLVAVRDRQAIANVEGCEDILSGPDCITPIAIGINGIASTSIFLPITVNGRRVRILGTSTPTVKEALLASGIGIRELRGKPGAALTLTINGELQVIPGSLGKPAVVRMNGEVVDLDTIIEGQADLTIEPAEPGADAAPLLQDIVPLPALTVRFFDRLLTIPPKILRNGAAASPTDGVADRDVIEVTPRNRLRDIVEWLQEQGETPEHKETSIAVTVNQTPVTLVRKTAWQYTRQGEPALPEDIVRDGDVITAAPAADLEEPSFILSDVFSAVEFETPNLQSGGTLRILLNGKAAGFTSPIKDGDTIEITWAKLER
;
A
#
# COMPACT_ATOMS: atom_id res chain seq x y z
N GLY A 1 23.80 15.59 11.50
CA GLY A 1 25.24 15.87 11.36
C GLY A 1 26.02 14.91 12.23
N TYR A 2 27.35 14.96 12.22
CA TYR A 2 28.14 14.14 13.12
C TYR A 2 29.42 14.84 13.60
N SER A 3 29.97 14.40 14.72
CA SER A 3 31.28 14.81 15.23
C SER A 3 32.03 13.59 15.77
N PRO A 4 33.24 13.28 15.26
CA PRO A 4 34.06 12.22 15.81
C PRO A 4 34.49 12.60 17.23
N ILE A 5 34.29 11.69 18.18
CA ILE A 5 34.74 11.83 19.56
C ILE A 5 36.16 11.25 19.66
N THR A 6 36.34 9.99 19.27
CA THR A 6 37.63 9.28 19.37
C THR A 6 37.80 8.40 18.13
N TYR A 7 39.00 8.34 17.57
CA TYR A 7 39.37 7.33 16.57
C TYR A 7 40.18 6.23 17.24
N TYR A 8 40.13 5.03 16.67
CA TYR A 8 40.90 3.88 17.13
C TYR A 8 41.66 3.26 15.95
N LEU A 9 42.93 2.95 16.17
CA LEU A 9 43.76 2.17 15.26
C LEU A 9 44.23 0.93 16.03
N ASP A 10 43.87 -0.26 15.57
CA ASP A 10 44.17 -1.52 16.27
C ASP A 10 43.70 -1.51 17.75
N SER A 11 42.50 -0.96 17.99
CA SER A 11 41.88 -0.75 19.31
C SER A 11 42.54 0.30 20.21
N GLU A 12 43.60 0.98 19.76
CA GLU A 12 44.25 2.05 20.51
C GLU A 12 43.76 3.44 20.06
N PRO A 13 43.43 4.36 20.99
CA PRO A 13 42.90 5.67 20.65
C PRO A 13 43.94 6.56 19.95
N ILE A 14 43.52 7.21 18.87
CA ILE A 14 44.35 8.11 18.05
C ILE A 14 43.58 9.38 17.67
N THR A 15 44.29 10.49 17.46
CA THR A 15 43.68 11.78 17.07
C THR A 15 43.35 11.88 15.58
N SER A 16 44.05 11.15 14.71
CA SER A 16 43.84 11.12 13.27
C SER A 16 44.25 9.77 12.70
N LEU A 17 43.42 9.19 11.84
CA LEU A 17 43.75 7.96 11.11
C LEU A 17 44.61 8.23 9.87
N THR A 18 44.59 9.46 9.35
CA THR A 18 45.25 9.82 8.08
C THR A 18 46.76 9.65 8.18
N GLY A 19 47.33 8.85 7.27
CA GLY A 19 48.77 8.58 7.19
C GLY A 19 49.26 7.42 8.06
N HIS A 20 48.39 6.79 8.85
CA HIS A 20 48.73 5.64 9.67
C HIS A 20 48.39 4.32 8.95
N ARG A 21 49.07 3.23 9.35
CA ARG A 21 48.80 1.85 8.90
C ARG A 21 48.43 1.01 10.11
N GLY A 22 47.38 0.22 9.98
CA GLY A 22 46.92 -0.73 11.00
C GLY A 22 46.03 -1.80 10.39
N THR A 23 45.61 -2.73 11.22
CA THR A 23 44.78 -3.88 10.84
C THR A 23 43.30 -3.58 10.98
N THR A 24 42.91 -2.81 12.00
CA THR A 24 41.53 -2.36 12.21
C THR A 24 41.45 -0.86 12.48
N ILE A 25 40.33 -0.25 12.08
CA ILE A 25 39.99 1.13 12.42
C ILE A 25 38.63 1.16 13.12
N GLY A 26 38.47 2.09 14.05
CA GLY A 26 37.22 2.36 14.74
C GLY A 26 37.01 3.85 14.98
N ALA A 27 35.78 4.24 15.26
CA ALA A 27 35.46 5.62 15.65
C ALA A 27 34.24 5.64 16.57
N ASP A 28 34.34 6.41 17.65
CA ASP A 28 33.18 6.86 18.42
C ASP A 28 32.69 8.16 17.81
N VAL A 29 31.40 8.24 17.49
CA VAL A 29 30.83 9.38 16.77
C VAL A 29 29.58 9.86 17.48
N LEU A 30 29.50 11.17 17.71
CA LEU A 30 28.27 11.83 18.12
C LEU A 30 27.46 12.14 16.86
N VAL A 31 26.26 11.57 16.76
CA VAL A 31 25.36 11.75 15.62
C VAL A 31 24.13 12.55 16.05
N THR A 32 23.72 13.48 15.20
CA THR A 32 22.53 14.32 15.39
C THR A 32 21.58 14.15 14.22
N PHE A 33 20.29 14.03 14.52
CA PHE A 33 19.23 13.81 13.55
C PHE A 33 18.31 15.02 13.48
N LEU A 34 17.90 15.39 12.26
CA LEU A 34 16.95 16.46 12.02
C LEU A 34 15.76 15.87 11.23
N PRO A 35 14.50 16.13 11.63
CA PRO A 35 13.34 15.65 10.88
C PRO A 35 13.33 16.20 9.45
N ARG A 36 12.99 15.36 8.47
CA ARG A 36 12.95 15.75 7.04
C ARG A 36 12.07 16.98 6.80
N ILE A 37 10.94 17.08 7.48
CA ILE A 37 10.01 18.21 7.34
C ILE A 37 10.66 19.58 7.62
N VAL A 38 11.65 19.63 8.52
CA VAL A 38 12.40 20.85 8.81
C VAL A 38 13.30 21.22 7.63
N ILE A 39 13.98 20.22 7.04
CA ILE A 39 14.84 20.43 5.86
C ILE A 39 14.00 20.90 4.66
N ASP A 40 12.85 20.28 4.45
CA ASP A 40 11.93 20.65 3.37
C ASP A 40 11.41 22.08 3.56
N SER A 41 11.08 22.47 4.80
CA SER A 41 10.63 23.83 5.13
C SER A 41 11.71 24.90 4.91
N LEU A 42 12.96 24.59 5.30
CA LEU A 42 14.11 25.47 5.03
C LEU A 42 14.36 25.61 3.53
N SER A 43 14.27 24.51 2.79
CA SER A 43 14.44 24.50 1.34
C SER A 43 13.36 25.32 0.64
N ALA A 44 12.10 25.19 1.07
CA ALA A 44 10.99 25.98 0.55
C ALA A 44 11.16 27.48 0.83
N SER A 45 11.61 27.84 2.03
CA SER A 45 11.85 29.24 2.41
C SER A 45 12.95 29.88 1.58
N LEU A 46 14.05 29.16 1.32
CA LEU A 46 15.13 29.62 0.44
C LEU A 46 14.64 29.76 -1.01
N ALA A 47 13.90 28.78 -1.52
CA ALA A 47 13.36 28.83 -2.88
C ALA A 47 12.40 30.01 -3.09
N ALA A 48 11.59 30.36 -2.08
CA ALA A 48 10.72 31.54 -2.12
C ALA A 48 11.49 32.87 -2.20
N ALA A 49 12.78 32.88 -1.84
CA ALA A 49 13.68 34.02 -1.94
C ALA A 49 14.63 33.91 -3.16
N ASP A 50 14.37 33.00 -4.10
CA ASP A 50 15.25 32.69 -5.24
C ASP A 50 16.68 32.26 -4.83
N LEU A 51 16.79 31.62 -3.65
CA LEU A 51 18.04 31.10 -3.10
C LEU A 51 18.08 29.57 -3.09
N GLU A 52 19.30 29.03 -3.05
CA GLU A 52 19.55 27.59 -2.95
C GLU A 52 20.34 27.25 -1.67
N MET A 53 20.04 26.09 -1.06
CA MET A 53 20.76 25.60 0.10
C MET A 53 22.12 25.01 -0.32
N GLY A 54 23.20 25.75 -0.12
CA GLY A 54 24.56 25.28 -0.44
C GLY A 54 25.10 24.25 0.55
N SER A 55 24.91 24.50 1.84
CA SER A 55 25.35 23.62 2.94
C SER A 55 24.34 23.65 4.09
N LEU A 56 24.29 22.58 4.88
CA LEU A 56 23.49 22.51 6.11
C LEU A 56 24.38 22.03 7.26
N THR A 57 24.33 22.74 8.37
CA THR A 57 25.00 22.37 9.62
C THR A 57 24.10 22.67 10.80
N LEU A 58 24.39 22.05 11.94
CA LEU A 58 23.82 22.50 13.20
C LEU A 58 24.65 23.66 13.74
N GLU A 59 23.95 24.65 14.28
CA GLU A 59 24.54 25.83 14.91
C GLU A 59 25.60 25.49 15.97
N PRO A 60 25.36 24.59 16.95
CA PRO A 60 26.37 24.27 17.95
C PRO A 60 27.63 23.61 17.38
N ILE A 61 27.52 22.88 16.26
CA ILE A 61 28.69 22.28 15.58
C ILE A 61 29.53 23.35 14.90
N ALA A 62 28.88 24.30 14.24
CA ALA A 62 29.57 25.39 13.57
C ALA A 62 30.23 26.31 14.61
N ALA A 63 29.45 26.78 15.58
CA ALA A 63 29.87 27.73 16.58
C ALA A 63 31.05 27.21 17.42
N ILE A 64 31.01 25.96 17.90
CA ILE A 64 32.12 25.40 18.69
C ILE A 64 33.41 25.21 17.90
N LYS A 65 33.31 24.88 16.60
CA LYS A 65 34.49 24.76 15.74
C LYS A 65 35.19 26.11 15.56
N ALA A 66 34.40 27.18 15.45
CA ALA A 66 34.89 28.54 15.26
C ALA A 66 35.39 29.16 16.57
N ALA A 67 34.62 29.06 17.66
CA ALA A 67 34.90 29.73 18.92
C ALA A 67 35.82 28.96 19.88
N ILE A 68 35.88 27.63 19.78
CA ILE A 68 36.73 26.77 20.64
C ILE A 68 37.69 25.92 19.78
N PRO A 69 38.89 26.45 19.47
CA PRO A 69 39.89 25.73 18.68
C PRO A 69 40.41 24.48 19.41
N PRO A 70 40.97 23.49 18.69
CA PRO A 70 41.41 22.21 19.26
C PRO A 70 42.37 22.33 20.46
N SER A 71 43.21 23.36 20.49
CA SER A 71 44.13 23.63 21.61
C SER A 71 43.41 23.85 22.94
N MET A 72 42.21 24.43 22.93
CA MET A 72 41.40 24.68 24.13
C MET A 72 40.60 23.46 24.58
N ARG A 73 40.28 22.52 23.67
CA ARG A 73 39.36 21.39 23.93
C ARG A 73 39.89 20.37 24.95
N ARG A 74 41.15 20.47 25.33
CA ARG A 74 41.72 19.70 26.46
C ARG A 74 41.07 20.09 27.78
N LEU A 75 40.69 21.36 27.91
CA LEU A 75 39.95 21.87 29.05
C LEU A 75 38.48 21.47 28.93
N ARG A 76 37.81 21.44 30.07
CA ARG A 76 36.40 21.10 30.15
C ARG A 76 35.53 22.33 29.98
N LEU A 77 35.39 22.80 28.74
CA LEU A 77 34.69 24.05 28.43
C LEU A 77 33.26 23.78 27.96
N ALA A 78 32.34 24.69 28.32
CA ALA A 78 31.03 24.77 27.71
C ALA A 78 30.96 25.97 26.77
N LEU A 79 30.50 25.76 25.54
CA LEU A 79 29.98 26.82 24.68
C LEU A 79 28.47 26.91 24.90
N VAL A 80 27.96 28.11 25.12
CA VAL A 80 26.53 28.39 25.28
C VAL A 80 26.14 29.49 24.29
N ASP A 81 25.41 29.13 23.25
CA ASP A 81 24.85 30.08 22.28
C ASP A 81 23.43 30.44 22.69
N VAL A 82 23.22 31.65 23.18
CA VAL A 82 21.90 32.11 23.62
C VAL A 82 21.27 32.92 22.50
N GLY A 83 20.34 32.30 21.79
CA GLY A 83 19.57 32.91 20.71
C GLY A 83 18.37 33.73 21.19
N ALA A 84 17.38 33.85 20.31
CA ALA A 84 16.10 34.49 20.63
C ALA A 84 15.22 33.56 21.47
N GLY A 85 14.86 32.37 20.96
CA GLY A 85 13.95 31.42 21.65
C GLY A 85 14.60 30.11 22.14
N THR A 86 15.84 29.83 21.73
CA THR A 86 16.58 28.63 22.12
C THR A 86 18.00 28.96 22.54
N SER A 87 18.55 28.16 23.45
CA SER A 87 19.97 28.22 23.80
C SER A 87 20.66 26.89 23.50
N ASP A 88 21.64 26.90 22.61
CA ASP A 88 22.41 25.73 22.23
C ASP A 88 23.66 25.58 23.10
N ILE A 89 24.01 24.32 23.39
CA ILE A 89 25.10 23.98 24.31
C ILE A 89 26.01 22.95 23.63
N ALA A 90 27.31 23.18 23.74
CA ALA A 90 28.33 22.24 23.30
C ALA A 90 29.43 22.10 24.34
N LEU A 91 29.81 20.87 24.68
CA LEU A 91 30.79 20.58 25.73
C LEU A 91 32.06 19.98 25.15
N THR A 92 33.20 20.40 25.68
CA THR A 92 34.52 19.86 25.35
C THR A 92 35.17 19.21 26.56
N SER A 93 36.01 18.21 26.34
CA SER A 93 36.90 17.62 27.35
C SER A 93 37.93 16.76 26.62
N ASN A 94 39.14 16.62 27.18
CA ASN A 94 40.15 15.67 26.69
C ASN A 94 40.52 15.83 25.19
N GLY A 95 40.41 17.03 24.65
CA GLY A 95 40.76 17.36 23.26
C GLY A 95 39.61 17.18 22.27
N THR A 96 38.44 16.74 22.71
CA THR A 96 37.32 16.37 21.85
C THR A 96 36.04 17.07 22.28
N ILE A 97 35.01 17.00 21.43
CA ILE A 97 33.66 17.48 21.75
C ILE A 97 32.90 16.27 22.30
N ILE A 98 32.43 16.36 23.54
CA ILE A 98 31.85 15.22 24.26
C ILE A 98 30.32 15.21 24.22
N ALA A 99 29.68 16.36 24.01
CA ALA A 99 28.23 16.46 24.01
C ALA A 99 27.73 17.71 23.27
N TYR A 100 26.51 17.61 22.75
CA TYR A 100 25.68 18.73 22.31
C TYR A 100 24.31 18.62 22.98
N GLY A 101 23.67 19.76 23.24
CA GLY A 101 22.28 19.82 23.67
C GLY A 101 21.71 21.21 23.47
N MET A 102 20.45 21.38 23.87
CA MET A 102 19.73 22.64 23.74
C MET A 102 18.70 22.78 24.85
N VAL A 103 18.35 24.02 25.17
CA VAL A 103 17.18 24.35 26.00
C VAL A 103 16.24 25.27 25.23
N ALA A 104 14.93 25.05 25.39
CA ALA A 104 13.88 25.84 24.73
C ALA A 104 13.54 27.12 25.54
N VAL A 105 14.59 27.81 26.01
CA VAL A 105 14.51 29.05 26.78
C VAL A 105 15.69 29.91 26.34
N ALA A 106 15.46 31.19 26.03
CA ALA A 106 16.52 32.12 25.64
C ALA A 106 16.15 33.59 25.91
N GLY A 107 16.58 34.50 25.05
CA GLY A 107 16.48 35.95 25.28
C GLY A 107 15.07 36.54 25.18
N ASP A 108 14.16 35.89 24.47
CA ASP A 108 12.77 36.32 24.27
C ASP A 108 11.94 36.25 25.55
N GLU A 109 12.16 35.26 26.41
CA GLU A 109 11.52 35.13 27.72
C GLU A 109 11.76 36.35 28.62
N ILE A 110 12.96 36.95 28.54
CA ILE A 110 13.28 38.18 29.27
C ILE A 110 12.53 39.37 28.67
N THR A 111 12.44 39.43 27.34
CA THR A 111 11.68 40.46 26.64
C THR A 111 10.19 40.35 26.94
N GLU A 112 9.65 39.14 26.97
CA GLU A 112 8.25 38.86 27.27
C GLU A 112 7.90 39.24 28.71
N ALA A 113 8.78 38.98 29.67
CA ALA A 113 8.60 39.44 31.05
C ALA A 113 8.47 40.97 31.15
N LEU A 114 9.26 41.71 30.37
CA LEU A 114 9.14 43.18 30.29
C LEU A 114 7.84 43.61 29.59
N CYS A 115 7.46 42.92 28.52
CA CYS A 115 6.21 43.18 27.80
C CYS A 115 4.99 43.03 28.70
N GLN A 116 4.93 41.95 29.47
CA GLN A 116 3.83 41.67 30.39
C GLN A 116 3.75 42.69 31.52
N HIS A 117 4.88 43.07 32.12
CA HIS A 117 4.89 44.00 33.25
C HIS A 117 4.56 45.44 32.84
N TYR A 118 5.12 45.91 31.71
CA TYR A 118 4.98 47.30 31.26
C TYR A 118 3.90 47.50 30.17
N LEU A 119 3.17 46.43 29.81
CA LEU A 119 2.19 46.40 28.72
C LEU A 119 2.79 46.87 27.38
N LEU A 120 3.98 46.37 27.04
CA LEU A 120 4.70 46.70 25.81
C LEU A 120 4.38 45.69 24.72
N ASP A 121 4.48 46.11 23.46
CA ASP A 121 4.68 45.15 22.37
C ASP A 121 6.12 44.61 22.41
N PHE A 122 6.38 43.53 21.66
CA PHE A 122 7.68 42.87 21.68
C PHE A 122 8.83 43.80 21.26
N GLN A 123 8.60 44.68 20.28
CA GLN A 123 9.62 45.61 19.79
C GLN A 123 10.02 46.60 20.89
N GLN A 124 9.05 47.15 21.61
CA GLN A 124 9.25 48.07 22.73
C GLN A 124 9.87 47.36 23.94
N GLY A 125 9.48 46.11 24.22
CA GLY A 125 10.11 45.29 25.25
C GLY A 125 11.59 45.01 24.98
N GLU A 126 11.92 44.64 23.75
CA GLU A 126 13.30 44.40 23.33
C GLU A 126 14.12 45.69 23.39
N GLU A 127 13.55 46.81 22.95
CA GLU A 127 14.18 48.12 23.04
C GLU A 127 14.46 48.51 24.51
N LEU A 128 13.52 48.30 25.43
CA LEU A 128 13.74 48.54 26.86
C LEU A 128 14.90 47.69 27.41
N LYS A 129 14.96 46.40 27.05
CA LYS A 129 16.04 45.48 27.45
C LYS A 129 17.40 45.96 26.92
N ARG A 130 17.47 46.39 25.66
CA ARG A 130 18.70 46.89 25.02
C ARG A 130 19.15 48.23 25.59
N GLN A 131 18.24 49.17 25.81
CA GLN A 131 18.54 50.44 26.49
C GLN A 131 19.13 50.19 27.89
N PHE A 132 18.55 49.24 28.63
CA PHE A 132 19.09 48.83 29.94
C PHE A 132 20.50 48.27 29.83
N GLN A 133 20.74 47.36 28.89
CA GLN A 133 22.06 46.76 28.66
C GLN A 133 23.13 47.81 28.32
N ARG A 134 22.77 48.85 27.56
CA ARG A 134 23.67 49.94 27.15
C ARG A 134 23.81 51.05 28.18
N ASN A 135 23.14 50.95 29.33
CA ASN A 135 23.05 52.01 30.33
C ASN A 135 22.51 53.33 29.75
N GLU A 136 21.59 53.24 28.79
CA GLU A 136 20.93 54.39 28.20
C GLU A 136 19.76 54.88 29.06
N ARG A 137 19.20 56.04 28.68
CA ARG A 137 17.98 56.53 29.31
C ARG A 137 16.80 55.63 28.90
N LEU A 138 16.24 54.92 29.88
CA LEU A 138 15.08 54.05 29.67
C LEU A 138 13.85 54.86 29.28
N SER A 139 13.35 54.64 28.08
CA SER A 139 12.15 55.29 27.56
C SER A 139 11.51 54.47 26.45
N VAL A 140 10.28 54.03 26.68
CA VAL A 140 9.51 53.21 25.73
C VAL A 140 8.03 53.61 25.72
N THR A 141 7.28 53.14 24.73
CA THR A 141 5.84 53.40 24.60
C THR A 141 5.08 52.09 24.77
N ASN A 142 4.07 52.08 25.63
CA ASN A 142 3.22 50.91 25.83
C ASN A 142 2.15 50.76 24.72
N VAL A 143 1.44 49.63 24.70
CA VAL A 143 0.39 49.34 23.69
C VAL A 143 -0.78 50.32 23.71
N LEU A 144 -0.91 51.13 24.77
CA LEU A 144 -1.92 52.18 24.90
C LEU A 144 -1.42 53.55 24.36
N GLY A 145 -0.21 53.60 23.80
CA GLY A 145 0.40 54.82 23.28
C GLY A 145 1.00 55.74 24.35
N GLN A 146 1.10 55.28 25.60
CA GLN A 146 1.66 56.07 26.70
C GLN A 146 3.17 55.89 26.76
N LYS A 147 3.90 57.02 26.79
CA LYS A 147 5.35 57.01 26.99
C LYS A 147 5.67 56.81 28.46
N ILE A 148 6.47 55.79 28.76
CA ILE A 148 6.93 55.45 30.11
C ILE A 148 8.45 55.57 30.19
N THR A 149 8.95 55.92 31.37
CA THR A 149 10.39 55.97 31.68
C THR A 149 10.65 55.18 32.95
N PRO A 150 10.77 53.83 32.84
CA PRO A 150 10.97 52.96 33.99
C PRO A 150 12.27 53.26 34.74
N GLN A 151 12.30 52.95 36.03
CA GLN A 151 13.53 53.05 36.82
C GLN A 151 14.42 51.82 36.56
N PRO A 152 15.74 51.95 36.37
CA PRO A 152 16.62 50.81 36.14
C PRO A 152 16.49 49.71 37.21
N ARG A 153 16.35 50.09 38.49
CA ARG A 153 16.16 49.12 39.57
C ARG A 153 14.90 48.26 39.39
N GLU A 154 13.82 48.84 38.88
CA GLU A 154 12.56 48.13 38.65
C GLU A 154 12.69 47.18 37.45
N VAL A 155 13.26 47.65 36.34
CA VAL A 155 13.52 46.83 35.15
C VAL A 155 14.40 45.62 35.49
N ALA A 156 15.45 45.82 36.30
CA ALA A 156 16.28 44.74 36.81
C ALA A 156 15.48 43.71 37.62
N GLN A 157 14.56 44.16 38.49
CA GLN A 157 13.70 43.27 39.28
C GLN A 157 12.75 42.45 38.41
N VAL A 158 12.23 43.02 37.33
CA VAL A 158 11.34 42.33 36.38
C VAL A 158 12.10 41.29 35.55
N MET A 159 13.33 41.59 35.11
CA MET A 159 14.12 40.65 34.30
C MET A 159 14.68 39.48 35.11
N MET A 160 15.03 39.70 36.38
CA MET A 160 15.80 38.73 37.17
C MET A 160 15.18 37.33 37.29
N PRO A 161 13.85 37.16 37.48
CA PRO A 161 13.23 35.84 37.47
C PRO A 161 13.46 35.07 36.17
N ALA A 162 13.24 35.70 35.01
CA ALA A 162 13.45 35.08 33.70
C ALA A 162 14.93 34.75 33.46
N VAL A 163 15.85 35.64 33.85
CA VAL A 163 17.30 35.39 33.81
C VAL A 163 17.70 34.18 34.64
N LYS A 164 17.12 34.02 35.85
CA LYS A 164 17.35 32.84 36.70
C LYS A 164 16.83 31.56 36.07
N THR A 165 15.65 31.59 35.46
CA THR A 165 15.08 30.44 34.75
C THR A 165 16.01 29.99 33.62
N LEU A 166 16.44 30.93 32.77
CA LEU A 166 17.38 30.67 31.68
C LEU A 166 18.71 30.09 32.19
N ALA A 167 19.33 30.74 33.18
CA ALA A 167 20.59 30.29 33.76
C ALA A 167 20.48 28.91 34.41
N THR A 168 19.36 28.63 35.09
CA THR A 168 19.08 27.32 35.70
C THR A 168 19.00 26.24 34.62
N ALA A 169 18.16 26.44 33.60
CA ALA A 169 17.97 25.47 32.52
C ALA A 169 19.29 25.14 31.81
N ILE A 170 20.08 26.16 31.47
CA ILE A 170 21.41 25.96 30.83
C ILE A 170 22.35 25.22 31.78
N SER A 171 22.37 25.58 33.07
CA SER A 171 23.26 24.94 34.05
C SER A 171 22.93 23.46 34.27
N GLU A 172 21.64 23.11 34.38
CA GLU A 172 21.17 21.75 34.54
C GLU A 172 21.50 20.91 33.29
N GLU A 173 21.32 21.49 32.11
CA GLU A 173 21.65 20.82 30.85
C GLU A 173 23.16 20.60 30.70
N CYS A 174 24.00 21.57 31.07
CA CYS A 174 25.45 21.40 31.12
C CYS A 174 25.86 20.25 32.05
N LEU A 175 25.26 20.17 33.24
CA LEU A 175 25.51 19.11 34.20
C LEU A 175 25.02 17.74 33.72
N ARG A 176 23.85 17.69 33.08
CA ARG A 176 23.27 16.46 32.53
C ARG A 176 24.11 15.89 31.39
N LEU A 177 24.56 16.76 30.46
CA LEU A 177 25.38 16.37 29.31
C LEU A 177 26.81 16.01 29.71
N GLY A 178 27.41 16.79 30.61
CA GLY A 178 28.79 16.58 31.03
C GLY A 178 28.94 15.52 32.11
N GLY A 179 27.96 15.37 32.99
CA GLY A 179 28.07 14.63 34.26
C GLY A 179 28.75 15.41 35.38
N SER A 180 29.35 16.57 35.08
CA SER A 180 29.96 17.48 36.05
C SER A 180 30.05 18.89 35.49
N SER A 181 30.23 19.90 36.38
CA SER A 181 30.31 21.31 35.98
C SER A 181 31.52 21.55 35.05
N PRO A 182 31.38 22.37 34.00
CA PRO A 182 32.51 22.80 33.18
C PRO A 182 33.51 23.62 34.01
N GLN A 183 34.77 23.69 33.56
CA GLN A 183 35.80 24.54 34.16
C GLN A 183 35.60 26.02 33.81
N ALA A 184 35.05 26.30 32.63
CA ALA A 184 34.70 27.63 32.17
C ALA A 184 33.61 27.56 31.10
N VAL A 185 32.88 28.66 30.94
CA VAL A 185 31.80 28.81 29.97
C VAL A 185 32.12 29.97 29.04
N ILE A 186 31.95 29.73 27.75
CA ILE A 186 32.02 30.72 26.69
C ILE A 186 30.60 30.95 26.20
N CYS A 187 30.06 32.14 26.44
CA CYS A 187 28.74 32.53 26.00
C CYS A 187 28.84 33.33 24.68
N ILE A 188 27.97 32.99 23.73
CA ILE A 188 27.82 33.67 22.44
C ILE A 188 26.33 33.90 22.15
N GLY A 189 26.01 34.52 21.01
CA GLY A 189 24.62 34.82 20.65
C GLY A 189 24.11 36.10 21.30
N GLY A 190 23.11 36.74 20.68
CA GLY A 190 22.60 38.03 21.16
C GLY A 190 22.03 37.99 22.57
N GLY A 191 21.42 36.86 22.96
CA GLY A 191 20.87 36.67 24.30
C GLY A 191 21.93 36.57 25.40
N SER A 192 23.21 36.30 25.06
CA SER A 192 24.30 36.27 26.05
C SER A 192 24.62 37.65 26.63
N LEU A 193 24.22 38.72 25.92
CA LEU A 193 24.32 40.10 26.39
C LEU A 193 23.23 40.48 27.39
N THR A 194 22.29 39.56 27.68
CA THR A 194 21.22 39.81 28.65
C THR A 194 21.81 40.21 30.00
N PRO A 195 21.36 41.34 30.59
CA PRO A 195 21.86 41.80 31.88
C PRO A 195 21.76 40.72 32.95
N PHE A 196 22.80 40.61 33.79
CA PHE A 196 22.91 39.64 34.89
C PHE A 196 23.03 38.17 34.48
N PHE A 197 22.93 37.82 33.19
CA PHE A 197 22.91 36.43 32.74
C PHE A 197 24.20 35.67 33.07
N ALA A 198 25.36 36.16 32.60
CA ALA A 198 26.65 35.50 32.81
C ALA A 198 26.97 35.32 34.30
N GLU A 199 26.64 36.31 35.12
CA GLU A 199 26.83 36.29 36.58
C GLU A 199 25.93 35.25 37.25
N THR A 200 24.66 35.18 36.83
CA THR A 200 23.69 34.23 37.35
C THR A 200 24.07 32.81 36.95
N LEU A 201 24.47 32.60 35.68
CA LEU A 201 24.94 31.30 35.19
C LEU A 201 26.18 30.82 35.97
N ALA A 202 27.14 31.71 36.25
CA ALA A 202 28.30 31.40 37.07
C ALA A 202 27.90 30.90 38.46
N GLN A 203 26.90 31.54 39.10
CA GLN A 203 26.39 31.12 40.41
C GLN A 203 25.79 29.71 40.37
N TYR A 204 24.93 29.41 39.38
CA TYR A 204 24.29 28.09 39.25
C TYR A 204 25.29 26.98 38.93
N LEU A 205 26.31 27.27 38.11
CA LEU A 205 27.40 26.34 37.81
C LEU A 205 28.48 26.26 38.90
N LYS A 206 28.37 27.09 39.94
CA LYS A 206 29.34 27.21 41.05
C LYS A 206 30.74 27.57 40.55
N LEU A 207 30.81 28.47 39.56
CA LEU A 207 32.03 28.97 38.97
C LEU A 207 32.32 30.41 39.43
N PRO A 208 33.59 30.80 39.55
CA PRO A 208 33.98 32.20 39.58
C PRO A 208 33.40 32.95 38.37
N LYS A 209 32.90 34.17 38.60
CA LYS A 209 32.33 35.02 37.55
C LYS A 209 33.24 35.17 36.33
N ASP A 210 34.56 35.28 36.57
CA ASP A 210 35.56 35.49 35.51
C ASP A 210 35.77 34.25 34.61
N LEU A 211 35.21 33.09 34.98
CA LEU A 211 35.23 31.87 34.17
C LEU A 211 33.95 31.69 33.32
N VAL A 212 33.03 32.66 33.35
CA VAL A 212 31.89 32.74 32.42
C VAL A 212 32.06 33.99 31.57
N ALA A 213 32.55 33.82 30.36
CA ALA A 213 32.93 34.92 29.47
C ALA A 213 31.98 35.01 28.28
N VAL A 214 31.45 36.21 28.03
CA VAL A 214 30.80 36.53 26.76
C VAL A 214 31.88 36.84 25.72
N ARG A 215 31.82 36.20 24.57
CA ARG A 215 32.76 36.41 23.48
C ARG A 215 32.09 37.10 22.31
N ASP A 216 32.86 37.94 21.63
CA ASP A 216 32.48 38.66 20.44
C ASP A 216 33.23 38.10 19.21
N ARG A 217 33.15 38.78 18.08
CA ARG A 217 33.82 38.37 16.84
C ARG A 217 35.30 38.03 17.02
N GLN A 218 36.02 38.67 17.94
CA GLN A 218 37.46 38.47 18.14
C GLN A 218 37.81 37.05 18.59
N ALA A 219 36.82 36.28 19.06
CA ALA A 219 37.02 34.87 19.38
C ALA A 219 37.23 33.97 18.15
N ILE A 220 36.86 34.44 16.95
CA ILE A 220 37.02 33.69 15.71
C ILE A 220 38.27 34.18 14.97
N ALA A 221 39.17 33.25 14.66
CA ALA A 221 40.37 33.55 13.86
C ALA A 221 40.05 33.59 12.36
N ASN A 222 40.85 34.35 11.61
CA ASN A 222 40.82 34.42 10.14
C ASN A 222 39.51 34.94 9.53
N VAL A 223 38.91 35.97 10.14
CA VAL A 223 37.68 36.62 9.64
C VAL A 223 37.91 38.12 9.47
N GLU A 224 37.91 38.59 8.23
CA GLU A 224 38.15 39.99 7.86
C GLU A 224 36.89 40.67 7.29
N GLY A 225 36.82 42.00 7.39
CA GLY A 225 35.74 42.82 6.80
C GLY A 225 34.45 42.90 7.62
N CYS A 226 33.63 43.93 7.35
CA CYS A 226 32.34 44.20 8.03
C CYS A 226 32.44 44.29 9.57
N GLU A 227 33.56 44.76 10.12
CA GLU A 227 33.78 44.88 11.56
C GLU A 227 32.83 45.89 12.22
N ASP A 228 32.37 46.87 11.45
CA ASP A 228 31.41 47.89 11.85
C ASP A 228 29.99 47.34 12.06
N ILE A 229 29.63 46.27 11.35
CA ILE A 229 28.27 45.68 11.37
C ILE A 229 28.25 44.35 12.13
N LEU A 230 29.30 43.54 11.99
CA LEU A 230 29.42 42.20 12.59
C LEU A 230 30.50 42.19 13.66
N SER A 231 30.24 42.83 14.80
CA SER A 231 31.20 42.91 15.91
C SER A 231 30.79 42.11 17.14
N GLY A 232 29.49 42.00 17.43
CA GLY A 232 28.98 41.45 18.69
C GLY A 232 28.97 39.91 18.79
N PRO A 233 28.57 39.36 19.95
CA PRO A 233 28.41 37.91 20.15
C PRO A 233 27.40 37.24 19.22
N ASP A 234 26.41 38.00 18.75
CA ASP A 234 25.34 37.58 17.84
C ASP A 234 25.84 37.23 16.44
N CYS A 235 26.99 37.75 16.01
CA CYS A 235 27.54 37.44 14.70
C CYS A 235 28.37 36.15 14.66
N ILE A 236 28.72 35.58 15.82
CA ILE A 236 29.61 34.41 15.90
C ILE A 236 29.01 33.22 15.15
N THR A 237 27.74 32.91 15.40
CA THR A 237 27.07 31.73 14.81
C THR A 237 26.86 31.87 13.30
N PRO A 238 26.36 33.00 12.77
CA PRO A 238 26.33 33.24 11.32
C PRO A 238 27.69 33.12 10.64
N ILE A 239 28.75 33.71 11.22
CA ILE A 239 30.12 33.62 10.69
C ILE A 239 30.59 32.16 10.70
N ALA A 240 30.35 31.44 11.80
CA ALA A 240 30.74 30.05 11.94
C ALA A 240 30.03 29.13 10.94
N ILE A 241 28.74 29.37 10.67
CA ILE A 241 27.98 28.66 9.63
C ILE A 241 28.63 28.92 8.25
N GLY A 242 29.00 30.17 7.96
CA GLY A 242 29.71 30.53 6.73
C GLY A 242 31.05 29.82 6.58
N ILE A 243 31.89 29.82 7.62
CA ILE A 243 33.19 29.11 7.65
C ILE A 243 32.98 27.62 7.40
N ASN A 244 31.99 27.01 8.07
CA ASN A 244 31.69 25.59 7.87
C ASN A 244 31.17 25.32 6.45
N GLY A 245 30.36 26.21 5.88
CA GLY A 245 29.85 26.11 4.51
C GLY A 245 30.95 26.14 3.45
N ILE A 246 31.99 26.97 3.64
CA ILE A 246 33.15 27.01 2.72
C ILE A 246 33.98 25.72 2.82
N ALA A 247 34.15 25.19 4.03
CA ALA A 247 34.95 23.99 4.28
C ALA A 247 34.23 22.67 3.95
N SER A 248 32.90 22.69 3.80
CA SER A 248 32.10 21.50 3.54
C SER A 248 31.80 21.33 2.05
N THR A 249 32.11 20.14 1.51
CA THR A 249 31.61 19.72 0.21
C THR A 249 30.08 19.71 0.26
N SER A 250 29.41 20.25 -0.76
CA SER A 250 27.95 20.27 -0.81
C SER A 250 27.39 18.87 -0.53
N ILE A 251 26.59 18.76 0.53
CA ILE A 251 25.97 17.50 0.95
C ILE A 251 24.74 17.17 0.11
N PHE A 252 24.41 17.96 -0.92
CA PHE A 252 23.25 17.75 -1.75
C PHE A 252 23.68 17.42 -3.16
N LEU A 253 23.20 16.29 -3.67
CA LEU A 253 23.28 15.93 -5.07
C LEU A 253 21.99 16.43 -5.76
N PRO A 254 22.06 17.45 -6.63
CA PRO A 254 20.90 17.88 -7.39
C PRO A 254 20.66 16.89 -8.52
N ILE A 255 19.46 16.30 -8.54
CA ILE A 255 19.00 15.43 -9.61
C ILE A 255 17.66 15.92 -10.15
N THR A 256 17.30 15.44 -11.34
CA THR A 256 15.97 15.66 -11.92
C THR A 256 15.31 14.30 -12.07
N VAL A 257 14.03 14.18 -11.72
CA VAL A 257 13.22 12.97 -11.92
C VAL A 257 11.95 13.38 -12.67
N ASN A 258 11.77 12.89 -13.90
CA ASN A 258 10.64 13.25 -14.77
C ASN A 258 10.42 14.78 -14.86
N GLY A 259 11.52 15.54 -15.01
CA GLY A 259 11.51 17.00 -15.08
C GLY A 259 11.36 17.73 -13.75
N ARG A 260 11.16 17.02 -12.62
CA ARG A 260 11.10 17.62 -11.28
C ARG A 260 12.48 17.58 -10.62
N ARG A 261 12.98 18.73 -10.18
CA ARG A 261 14.23 18.79 -9.41
C ARG A 261 14.03 18.17 -8.03
N VAL A 262 14.89 17.23 -7.67
CA VAL A 262 14.93 16.55 -6.37
C VAL A 262 16.35 16.67 -5.84
N ARG A 263 16.49 16.98 -4.54
CA ARG A 263 17.80 17.04 -3.87
C ARG A 263 17.94 15.85 -2.94
N ILE A 264 18.99 15.07 -3.13
CA ILE A 264 19.31 13.91 -2.28
C ILE A 264 20.49 14.30 -1.38
N LEU A 265 20.45 13.87 -0.13
CA LEU A 265 21.60 13.97 0.77
C LEU A 265 22.73 13.06 0.26
N GLY A 266 23.76 13.66 -0.32
CA GLY A 266 24.98 13.03 -0.85
C GLY A 266 25.98 12.62 0.23
N THR A 267 25.54 12.29 1.45
CA THR A 267 26.42 11.73 2.50
C THR A 267 26.95 10.34 2.15
N SER A 268 26.40 9.72 1.11
CA SER A 268 26.85 8.53 0.40
C SER A 268 26.68 8.77 -1.10
N THR A 269 27.39 8.01 -1.94
CA THR A 269 27.13 7.93 -3.39
C THR A 269 25.73 7.35 -3.60
N PRO A 270 24.70 8.18 -3.86
CA PRO A 270 23.32 7.71 -3.81
C PRO A 270 23.03 6.84 -5.03
N THR A 271 22.17 5.85 -4.84
CA THR A 271 21.72 4.97 -5.93
C THR A 271 20.48 5.53 -6.63
N VAL A 272 20.21 5.07 -7.86
CA VAL A 272 18.96 5.35 -8.58
C VAL A 272 17.73 5.01 -7.73
N LYS A 273 17.77 3.92 -6.96
CA LYS A 273 16.71 3.51 -6.03
C LYS A 273 16.43 4.59 -4.98
N GLU A 274 17.47 5.10 -4.33
CA GLU A 274 17.36 6.13 -3.29
C GLU A 274 16.84 7.45 -3.87
N ALA A 275 17.25 7.78 -5.09
CA ALA A 275 16.74 8.92 -5.84
C ALA A 275 15.23 8.84 -6.12
N LEU A 276 14.78 7.69 -6.61
CA LEU A 276 13.36 7.46 -6.88
C LEU A 276 12.53 7.53 -5.59
N LEU A 277 13.00 6.91 -4.50
CA LEU A 277 12.37 7.02 -3.19
C LEU A 277 12.33 8.46 -2.68
N ALA A 278 13.41 9.22 -2.82
CA ALA A 278 13.48 10.63 -2.42
C ALA A 278 12.48 11.50 -3.21
N SER A 279 12.24 11.16 -4.48
CA SER A 279 11.23 11.78 -5.36
C SER A 279 9.78 11.37 -5.06
N GLY A 280 9.56 10.46 -4.10
CA GLY A 280 8.24 9.97 -3.71
C GLY A 280 7.72 8.81 -4.57
N ILE A 281 8.57 8.20 -5.40
CA ILE A 281 8.19 7.10 -6.29
C ILE A 281 8.51 5.78 -5.59
N GLY A 282 7.48 5.01 -5.27
CA GLY A 282 7.64 3.74 -4.58
C GLY A 282 8.16 2.63 -5.49
N ILE A 283 9.04 1.76 -4.99
CA ILE A 283 9.57 0.61 -5.75
C ILE A 283 8.45 -0.35 -6.21
N ARG A 284 7.32 -0.37 -5.50
CA ARG A 284 6.14 -1.16 -5.89
C ARG A 284 5.51 -0.67 -7.18
N GLU A 285 5.62 0.61 -7.49
CA GLU A 285 5.06 1.24 -8.70
C GLU A 285 5.92 0.91 -9.94
N LEU A 286 7.18 0.53 -9.74
CA LEU A 286 8.10 0.13 -10.81
C LEU A 286 7.90 -1.32 -11.26
N ARG A 287 7.13 -2.12 -10.52
CA ARG A 287 6.87 -3.52 -10.86
C ARG A 287 5.65 -3.63 -11.76
N GLY A 288 5.79 -4.35 -12.88
CA GLY A 288 4.65 -4.79 -13.67
C GLY A 288 3.80 -5.76 -12.84
N LYS A 289 2.56 -5.39 -12.54
CA LYS A 289 1.64 -6.29 -11.83
C LYS A 289 1.23 -7.43 -12.79
N PRO A 290 1.22 -8.70 -12.36
CA PRO A 290 0.64 -9.77 -13.17
C PRO A 290 -0.87 -9.53 -13.34
N GLY A 291 -1.42 -9.97 -14.48
CA GLY A 291 -2.85 -10.00 -14.69
C GLY A 291 -3.55 -10.98 -13.73
N ALA A 292 -4.83 -10.75 -13.45
CA ALA A 292 -5.61 -11.60 -12.58
C ALA A 292 -5.68 -13.04 -13.13
N ALA A 293 -5.43 -14.01 -12.26
CA ALA A 293 -5.61 -15.43 -12.56
C ALA A 293 -7.08 -15.83 -12.32
N LEU A 294 -7.55 -16.84 -13.04
CA LEU A 294 -8.84 -17.48 -12.79
C LEU A 294 -8.64 -18.80 -12.06
N THR A 295 -9.48 -19.07 -11.06
CA THR A 295 -9.53 -20.36 -10.37
C THR A 295 -10.81 -21.07 -10.77
N LEU A 296 -10.70 -22.23 -11.41
CA LEU A 296 -11.82 -22.99 -11.99
C LEU A 296 -11.93 -24.35 -11.31
N THR A 297 -13.14 -24.91 -11.24
CA THR A 297 -13.33 -26.33 -10.87
C THR A 297 -13.70 -27.10 -12.13
N ILE A 298 -12.80 -27.92 -12.65
CA ILE A 298 -13.02 -28.69 -13.88
C ILE A 298 -13.13 -30.17 -13.51
N ASN A 299 -14.29 -30.79 -13.76
CA ASN A 299 -14.58 -32.18 -13.40
C ASN A 299 -14.28 -32.53 -11.93
N GLY A 300 -14.52 -31.58 -11.02
CA GLY A 300 -14.27 -31.72 -9.58
C GLY A 300 -12.85 -31.37 -9.13
N GLU A 301 -11.92 -31.07 -10.04
CA GLU A 301 -10.54 -30.67 -9.72
C GLU A 301 -10.35 -29.16 -9.86
N LEU A 302 -9.69 -28.55 -8.86
CA LEU A 302 -9.39 -27.12 -8.88
C LEU A 302 -8.17 -26.85 -9.77
N GLN A 303 -8.33 -26.01 -10.80
CA GLN A 303 -7.29 -25.58 -11.71
C GLN A 303 -7.14 -24.06 -11.71
N VAL A 304 -5.90 -23.57 -11.81
CA VAL A 304 -5.60 -22.14 -11.84
C VAL A 304 -5.05 -21.77 -13.20
N ILE A 305 -5.73 -20.84 -13.90
CA ILE A 305 -5.27 -20.29 -15.18
C ILE A 305 -4.62 -18.93 -14.92
N PRO A 306 -3.28 -18.81 -15.10
CA PRO A 306 -2.57 -17.57 -14.83
C PRO A 306 -2.88 -16.49 -15.89
N GLY A 307 -2.96 -15.23 -15.44
CA GLY A 307 -2.89 -14.06 -16.34
C GLY A 307 -1.47 -13.86 -16.87
N SER A 308 -1.29 -12.93 -17.81
CA SER A 308 0.04 -12.64 -18.35
C SER A 308 0.90 -11.82 -17.37
N LEU A 309 2.21 -11.88 -17.54
CA LEU A 309 3.15 -11.10 -16.74
C LEU A 309 3.13 -9.63 -17.18
N GLY A 310 3.08 -8.71 -16.22
CA GLY A 310 3.26 -7.29 -16.48
C GLY A 310 4.72 -6.96 -16.85
N LYS A 311 4.92 -5.85 -17.56
CA LYS A 311 6.26 -5.34 -17.86
C LYS A 311 6.71 -4.37 -16.78
N PRO A 312 7.94 -4.50 -16.25
CA PRO A 312 8.47 -3.55 -15.28
C PRO A 312 8.69 -2.17 -15.92
N ALA A 313 8.71 -1.14 -15.08
CA ALA A 313 9.10 0.20 -15.49
C ALA A 313 10.56 0.20 -15.97
N VAL A 314 10.86 1.03 -16.97
CA VAL A 314 12.23 1.24 -17.45
C VAL A 314 12.73 2.55 -16.87
N VAL A 315 13.83 2.49 -16.13
CA VAL A 315 14.49 3.67 -15.57
C VAL A 315 15.68 4.04 -16.44
N ARG A 316 15.74 5.30 -16.84
CA ARG A 316 16.86 5.86 -17.62
C ARG A 316 17.57 6.93 -16.81
N MET A 317 18.90 6.91 -16.82
CA MET A 317 19.75 7.99 -16.30
C MET A 317 20.49 8.61 -17.46
N ASN A 318 20.30 9.92 -17.68
CA ASN A 318 20.89 10.67 -18.79
C ASN A 318 20.61 10.03 -20.17
N GLY A 319 19.46 9.37 -20.33
CA GLY A 319 19.02 8.68 -21.54
C GLY A 319 19.35 7.18 -21.61
N GLU A 320 20.31 6.69 -20.81
CA GLU A 320 20.72 5.28 -20.80
C GLU A 320 19.91 4.46 -19.79
N VAL A 321 19.55 3.22 -20.15
CA VAL A 321 18.83 2.32 -19.23
C VAL A 321 19.77 1.87 -18.12
N VAL A 322 19.33 2.03 -16.87
CA VAL A 322 20.12 1.73 -15.68
C VAL A 322 19.34 0.90 -14.68
N ASP A 323 20.07 0.11 -13.89
CA ASP A 323 19.50 -0.62 -12.76
C ASP A 323 19.28 0.29 -11.56
N LEU A 324 18.38 -0.12 -10.66
CA LEU A 324 18.07 0.63 -9.44
C LEU A 324 19.26 0.78 -8.49
N ASP A 325 20.21 -0.16 -8.52
CA ASP A 325 21.40 -0.13 -7.67
C ASP A 325 22.56 0.66 -8.31
N THR A 326 22.36 1.23 -9.51
CA THR A 326 23.34 2.08 -10.19
C THR A 326 23.61 3.33 -9.36
N ILE A 327 24.89 3.67 -9.20
CA ILE A 327 25.33 4.86 -8.47
C ILE A 327 25.13 6.10 -9.32
N ILE A 328 24.68 7.18 -8.69
CA ILE A 328 24.55 8.50 -9.30
C ILE A 328 25.81 9.32 -9.00
N GLU A 329 26.53 9.71 -10.06
CA GLU A 329 27.71 10.58 -9.98
C GLU A 329 27.35 11.97 -10.50
N GLY A 330 27.38 13.00 -9.63
CA GLY A 330 27.12 14.38 -10.03
C GLY A 330 25.65 14.68 -10.36
N GLN A 331 25.42 15.59 -11.29
CA GLN A 331 24.07 15.94 -11.75
C GLN A 331 23.52 14.82 -12.63
N ALA A 332 22.32 14.32 -12.31
CA ALA A 332 21.67 13.27 -13.08
C ALA A 332 20.22 13.61 -13.43
N ASP A 333 19.82 13.24 -14.64
CA ASP A 333 18.44 13.31 -15.11
C ASP A 333 17.85 11.90 -15.23
N LEU A 334 16.90 11.59 -14.36
CA LEU A 334 16.20 10.32 -14.31
C LEU A 334 14.85 10.43 -15.01
N THR A 335 14.64 9.59 -16.01
CA THR A 335 13.35 9.42 -16.67
C THR A 335 12.81 8.03 -16.40
N ILE A 336 11.53 7.94 -16.07
CA ILE A 336 10.86 6.67 -15.77
C ILE A 336 9.76 6.45 -16.79
N GLU A 337 9.90 5.38 -17.55
CA GLU A 337 8.82 4.83 -18.36
C GLU A 337 7.99 3.91 -17.43
N PRO A 338 6.69 4.17 -17.22
CA PRO A 338 5.89 3.47 -16.21
C PRO A 338 5.73 1.97 -16.51
N ALA A 339 5.52 1.18 -15.46
CA ALA A 339 5.26 -0.24 -15.58
C ALA A 339 3.90 -0.51 -16.26
N GLU A 340 3.84 -1.56 -17.08
CA GLU A 340 2.59 -2.01 -17.73
C GLU A 340 2.04 -3.23 -16.99
N PRO A 341 0.75 -3.24 -16.59
CA PRO A 341 0.14 -4.43 -16.01
C PRO A 341 0.01 -5.55 -17.06
N GLY A 342 0.08 -6.78 -16.60
CA GLY A 342 -0.27 -7.96 -17.39
C GLY A 342 -1.76 -7.99 -17.68
N ALA A 343 -2.13 -8.69 -18.75
CA ALA A 343 -3.52 -8.93 -19.11
C ALA A 343 -4.11 -10.04 -18.24
N ASP A 344 -5.35 -9.86 -17.80
CA ASP A 344 -6.10 -10.85 -17.05
C ASP A 344 -6.31 -12.13 -17.87
N ALA A 345 -6.39 -13.27 -17.20
CA ALA A 345 -6.72 -14.53 -17.85
C ALA A 345 -8.14 -14.48 -18.42
N ALA A 346 -8.28 -14.74 -19.72
CA ALA A 346 -9.56 -14.82 -20.42
C ALA A 346 -9.58 -15.96 -21.45
N PRO A 347 -9.40 -17.24 -21.00
CA PRO A 347 -9.38 -18.37 -21.92
C PRO A 347 -10.80 -18.76 -22.35
N LEU A 348 -10.90 -19.50 -23.45
CA LEU A 348 -12.13 -20.18 -23.86
C LEU A 348 -12.16 -21.60 -23.26
N LEU A 349 -13.36 -22.18 -23.12
CA LEU A 349 -13.53 -23.54 -22.58
C LEU A 349 -12.68 -24.60 -23.29
N GLN A 350 -12.63 -24.55 -24.62
CA GLN A 350 -11.82 -25.46 -25.43
C GLN A 350 -10.30 -25.38 -25.16
N ASP A 351 -9.82 -24.25 -24.62
CA ASP A 351 -8.39 -24.02 -24.38
C ASP A 351 -7.95 -24.59 -23.01
N ILE A 352 -8.89 -24.89 -22.12
CA ILE A 352 -8.63 -25.27 -20.72
C ILE A 352 -9.04 -26.69 -20.37
N VAL A 353 -9.96 -27.31 -21.12
CA VAL A 353 -10.41 -28.68 -20.87
C VAL A 353 -10.49 -29.47 -22.18
N PRO A 354 -10.02 -30.74 -22.21
CA PRO A 354 -10.21 -31.61 -23.36
C PRO A 354 -11.70 -31.86 -23.63
N LEU A 355 -12.10 -31.74 -24.89
CA LEU A 355 -13.48 -31.95 -25.34
C LEU A 355 -13.56 -33.18 -26.25
N PRO A 356 -13.57 -34.41 -25.69
CA PRO A 356 -13.56 -35.62 -26.50
C PRO A 356 -14.89 -35.78 -27.25
N ALA A 357 -14.83 -35.71 -28.58
CA ALA A 357 -15.96 -36.00 -29.45
C ALA A 357 -15.95 -37.47 -29.86
N LEU A 358 -17.15 -38.04 -30.06
CA LEU A 358 -17.35 -39.42 -30.51
C LEU A 358 -17.84 -39.42 -31.96
N THR A 359 -17.16 -40.14 -32.84
CA THR A 359 -17.60 -40.29 -34.23
C THR A 359 -18.40 -41.58 -34.39
N VAL A 360 -19.62 -41.50 -34.91
CA VAL A 360 -20.47 -42.68 -35.18
C VAL A 360 -21.04 -42.60 -36.59
N ARG A 361 -21.37 -43.76 -37.16
CA ARG A 361 -22.14 -43.83 -38.40
C ARG A 361 -23.60 -44.09 -38.07
N PHE A 362 -24.45 -43.08 -38.21
CA PHE A 362 -25.89 -43.20 -38.03
C PHE A 362 -26.56 -43.42 -39.40
N PHE A 363 -27.12 -44.61 -39.62
CA PHE A 363 -27.46 -45.11 -40.97
C PHE A 363 -26.28 -45.00 -41.94
N ASP A 364 -26.36 -44.13 -42.95
CA ASP A 364 -25.29 -43.88 -43.93
C ASP A 364 -24.52 -42.56 -43.69
N ARG A 365 -24.83 -41.82 -42.62
CA ARG A 365 -24.20 -40.53 -42.29
C ARG A 365 -23.16 -40.67 -41.20
N LEU A 366 -22.00 -40.05 -41.40
CA LEU A 366 -20.97 -39.91 -40.37
C LEU A 366 -21.29 -38.69 -39.51
N LEU A 367 -21.47 -38.89 -38.19
CA LEU A 367 -21.79 -37.84 -37.24
C LEU A 367 -20.68 -37.74 -36.18
N THR A 368 -20.31 -36.51 -35.83
CA THR A 368 -19.38 -36.21 -34.74
C THR A 368 -20.15 -35.64 -33.57
N ILE A 369 -20.24 -36.41 -32.50
CA ILE A 369 -21.04 -36.11 -31.31
C ILE A 369 -20.13 -35.41 -30.29
N PRO A 370 -20.38 -34.13 -29.96
CA PRO A 370 -19.58 -33.43 -28.95
C PRO A 370 -19.92 -33.94 -27.54
N PRO A 371 -19.01 -33.76 -26.56
CA PRO A 371 -19.33 -34.04 -25.17
C PRO A 371 -20.43 -33.08 -24.67
N LYS A 372 -21.09 -33.45 -23.57
CA LYS A 372 -21.97 -32.53 -22.84
C LYS A 372 -21.11 -31.64 -21.95
N ILE A 373 -21.20 -30.33 -22.15
CA ILE A 373 -20.46 -29.34 -21.38
C ILE A 373 -21.45 -28.56 -20.53
N LEU A 374 -21.23 -28.52 -19.23
CA LEU A 374 -21.98 -27.69 -18.30
C LEU A 374 -21.04 -26.67 -17.65
N ARG A 375 -21.47 -25.42 -17.61
CA ARG A 375 -20.86 -24.34 -16.84
C ARG A 375 -21.85 -23.90 -15.77
N ASN A 376 -21.48 -24.05 -14.51
CA ASN A 376 -22.33 -23.72 -13.36
C ASN A 376 -23.73 -24.39 -13.45
N GLY A 377 -23.78 -25.61 -13.99
CA GLY A 377 -25.01 -26.38 -14.20
C GLY A 377 -25.81 -26.04 -15.47
N ALA A 378 -25.44 -25.01 -16.24
CA ALA A 378 -26.08 -24.65 -17.50
C ALA A 378 -25.30 -25.17 -18.72
N ALA A 379 -25.97 -25.47 -19.83
CA ALA A 379 -25.31 -25.89 -21.07
C ALA A 379 -24.37 -24.80 -21.61
N ALA A 380 -23.16 -25.19 -22.02
CA ALA A 380 -22.12 -24.29 -22.50
C ALA A 380 -21.50 -24.75 -23.84
N SER A 381 -20.92 -23.80 -24.57
CA SER A 381 -20.24 -24.00 -25.85
C SER A 381 -18.71 -24.03 -25.66
N PRO A 382 -17.95 -24.78 -26.48
CA PRO A 382 -16.48 -24.76 -26.47
C PRO A 382 -15.86 -23.35 -26.59
N THR A 383 -16.56 -22.42 -27.22
CA THR A 383 -16.12 -21.04 -27.46
C THR A 383 -16.55 -20.04 -26.38
N ASP A 384 -17.21 -20.49 -25.31
CA ASP A 384 -17.61 -19.59 -24.24
C ASP A 384 -16.38 -19.22 -23.39
N GLY A 385 -16.28 -17.94 -23.04
CA GLY A 385 -15.29 -17.45 -22.08
C GLY A 385 -15.66 -17.83 -20.66
N VAL A 386 -14.66 -18.17 -19.85
CA VAL A 386 -14.83 -18.55 -18.44
C VAL A 386 -14.58 -17.38 -17.49
N ALA A 387 -15.14 -17.47 -16.29
CA ALA A 387 -15.02 -16.51 -15.20
C ALA A 387 -14.46 -17.19 -13.95
N ASP A 388 -13.97 -16.39 -13.00
CA ASP A 388 -13.40 -16.91 -11.75
C ASP A 388 -14.45 -17.72 -10.99
N ARG A 389 -14.03 -18.88 -10.48
CA ARG A 389 -14.83 -19.86 -9.73
C ARG A 389 -15.90 -20.58 -10.54
N ASP A 390 -15.84 -20.53 -11.85
CA ASP A 390 -16.72 -21.37 -12.67
C ASP A 390 -16.47 -22.85 -12.37
N VAL A 391 -17.59 -23.59 -12.33
CA VAL A 391 -17.61 -25.05 -12.26
C VAL A 391 -17.91 -25.59 -13.66
N ILE A 392 -16.93 -26.25 -14.26
CA ILE A 392 -17.02 -26.84 -15.59
C ILE A 392 -17.09 -28.36 -15.46
N GLU A 393 -18.15 -28.94 -16.01
CA GLU A 393 -18.33 -30.39 -16.08
C GLU A 393 -18.41 -30.81 -17.55
N VAL A 394 -17.50 -31.71 -17.93
CA VAL A 394 -17.45 -32.26 -19.28
C VAL A 394 -17.70 -33.76 -19.20
N THR A 395 -18.85 -34.18 -19.71
CA THR A 395 -19.27 -35.59 -19.72
C THR A 395 -19.30 -36.11 -21.15
N PRO A 396 -18.50 -37.15 -21.49
CA PRO A 396 -18.56 -37.79 -22.80
C PRO A 396 -19.94 -38.43 -23.05
N ARG A 397 -20.48 -38.25 -24.26
CA ARG A 397 -21.72 -38.92 -24.70
C ARG A 397 -21.39 -40.29 -25.30
N ASN A 398 -21.06 -41.26 -24.45
CA ASN A 398 -20.63 -42.60 -24.88
C ASN A 398 -21.64 -43.72 -24.58
N ARG A 399 -22.79 -43.40 -23.99
CA ARG A 399 -23.91 -44.35 -23.86
C ARG A 399 -24.90 -44.12 -25.00
N LEU A 400 -25.52 -45.20 -25.46
CA LEU A 400 -26.52 -45.12 -26.52
C LEU A 400 -27.65 -44.14 -26.18
N ARG A 401 -28.11 -44.11 -24.93
CA ARG A 401 -29.13 -43.14 -24.48
C ARG A 401 -28.70 -41.69 -24.71
N ASP A 402 -27.46 -41.33 -24.35
CA ASP A 402 -26.97 -39.94 -24.39
C ASP A 402 -26.76 -39.49 -25.85
N ILE A 403 -26.45 -40.45 -26.73
CA ILE A 403 -26.34 -40.25 -28.17
C ILE A 403 -27.72 -40.06 -28.80
N VAL A 404 -28.70 -40.89 -28.44
CA VAL A 404 -30.07 -40.77 -28.95
C VAL A 404 -30.71 -39.47 -28.50
N GLU A 405 -30.54 -39.08 -27.23
CA GLU A 405 -30.99 -37.78 -26.72
C GLU A 405 -30.39 -36.62 -27.54
N TRP A 406 -29.08 -36.66 -27.80
CA TRP A 406 -28.42 -35.65 -28.63
C TRP A 406 -28.94 -35.64 -30.07
N LEU A 407 -29.16 -36.81 -30.68
CA LEU A 407 -29.74 -36.91 -32.03
C LEU A 407 -31.16 -36.32 -32.07
N GLN A 408 -31.96 -36.49 -31.02
CA GLN A 408 -33.29 -35.89 -30.91
C GLN A 408 -33.21 -34.37 -30.81
N GLU A 409 -32.29 -33.84 -30.01
CA GLU A 409 -32.03 -32.39 -29.90
C GLU A 409 -31.63 -31.77 -31.24
N GLN A 410 -30.86 -32.51 -32.07
CA GLN A 410 -30.46 -32.06 -33.41
C GLN A 410 -31.54 -32.29 -34.48
N GLY A 411 -32.66 -32.94 -34.14
CA GLY A 411 -33.70 -33.32 -35.11
C GLY A 411 -33.28 -34.42 -36.09
N GLU A 412 -32.26 -35.22 -35.74
CA GLU A 412 -31.66 -36.26 -36.58
C GLU A 412 -32.23 -37.66 -36.29
N THR A 413 -33.22 -37.79 -35.40
CA THR A 413 -33.92 -39.07 -35.16
C THR A 413 -35.06 -39.34 -36.14
N PRO A 414 -35.39 -40.62 -36.39
CA PRO A 414 -36.58 -40.97 -37.16
C PRO A 414 -37.87 -40.39 -36.56
N GLU A 415 -38.79 -39.90 -37.39
CA GLU A 415 -40.06 -39.29 -36.95
C GLU A 415 -40.85 -40.23 -36.01
N HIS A 416 -41.20 -39.76 -34.82
CA HIS A 416 -42.21 -40.44 -34.01
C HIS A 416 -43.57 -40.23 -34.65
N LYS A 417 -44.17 -41.30 -35.20
CA LYS A 417 -45.60 -41.25 -35.52
C LYS A 417 -46.37 -41.25 -34.21
N GLU A 418 -46.98 -40.11 -33.90
CA GLU A 418 -47.96 -40.03 -32.83
C GLU A 418 -49.29 -40.55 -33.37
N THR A 419 -49.78 -41.60 -32.73
CA THR A 419 -51.11 -42.15 -32.99
C THR A 419 -51.96 -41.77 -31.80
N SER A 420 -53.12 -41.17 -32.06
CA SER A 420 -54.05 -40.77 -31.03
C SER A 420 -55.45 -41.28 -31.34
N ILE A 421 -56.18 -41.70 -30.32
CA ILE A 421 -57.61 -41.96 -30.41
C ILE A 421 -58.36 -41.08 -29.41
N ALA A 422 -59.55 -40.66 -29.79
CA ALA A 422 -60.50 -39.97 -28.92
C ALA A 422 -61.54 -40.97 -28.39
N VAL A 423 -61.67 -41.06 -27.07
CA VAL A 423 -62.65 -41.94 -26.40
C VAL A 423 -63.46 -41.15 -25.40
N THR A 424 -64.64 -41.64 -25.05
CA THR A 424 -65.48 -41.02 -24.00
C THR A 424 -65.48 -41.89 -22.76
N VAL A 425 -64.86 -41.44 -21.67
CA VAL A 425 -64.79 -42.17 -20.41
C VAL A 425 -65.74 -41.52 -19.41
N ASN A 426 -66.76 -42.24 -18.93
CA ASN A 426 -67.76 -41.72 -17.99
C ASN A 426 -68.31 -40.33 -18.41
N GLN A 427 -68.72 -40.20 -19.68
CA GLN A 427 -69.22 -38.96 -20.31
C GLN A 427 -68.19 -37.84 -20.52
N THR A 428 -66.91 -38.07 -20.23
CA THR A 428 -65.82 -37.09 -20.47
C THR A 428 -64.97 -37.50 -21.68
N PRO A 429 -64.76 -36.61 -22.66
CA PRO A 429 -63.85 -36.87 -23.78
C PRO A 429 -62.39 -36.95 -23.30
N VAL A 430 -61.67 -37.98 -23.72
CA VAL A 430 -60.26 -38.23 -23.38
C VAL A 430 -59.50 -38.58 -24.66
N THR A 431 -58.34 -37.95 -24.87
CA THR A 431 -57.45 -38.29 -25.98
C THR A 431 -56.31 -39.16 -25.46
N LEU A 432 -56.20 -40.38 -25.96
CA LEU A 432 -55.07 -41.26 -25.67
C LEU A 432 -54.03 -41.08 -26.76
N VAL A 433 -52.77 -40.84 -26.39
CA VAL A 433 -51.67 -40.64 -27.35
C VAL A 433 -50.60 -41.71 -27.10
N ARG A 434 -50.18 -42.39 -28.17
CA ARG A 434 -49.08 -43.36 -28.13
C ARG A 434 -48.05 -43.01 -29.19
N LYS A 435 -46.79 -42.90 -28.77
CA LYS A 435 -45.64 -42.64 -29.65
C LYS A 435 -45.02 -43.95 -30.10
N THR A 436 -44.53 -44.01 -31.35
CA THR A 436 -43.78 -45.16 -31.87
C THR A 436 -42.53 -45.41 -31.02
N ALA A 437 -42.37 -46.63 -30.51
CA ALA A 437 -41.14 -47.07 -29.87
C ALA A 437 -40.12 -47.48 -30.95
N TRP A 438 -38.93 -46.90 -30.89
CA TRP A 438 -37.82 -47.23 -31.78
C TRP A 438 -36.88 -48.22 -31.09
N GLN A 439 -36.47 -49.24 -31.82
CA GLN A 439 -35.43 -50.16 -31.42
C GLN A 439 -34.13 -49.80 -32.13
N TYR A 440 -33.09 -49.54 -31.34
CA TYR A 440 -31.77 -49.17 -31.85
C TYR A 440 -30.89 -50.42 -31.94
N THR A 441 -30.08 -50.50 -33.00
CA THR A 441 -29.04 -51.53 -33.14
C THR A 441 -27.67 -50.89 -33.18
N ARG A 442 -26.69 -51.60 -32.64
CA ARG A 442 -25.27 -51.24 -32.70
C ARG A 442 -24.54 -52.35 -33.43
N GLN A 443 -23.88 -52.02 -34.54
CA GLN A 443 -23.21 -52.99 -35.41
C GLN A 443 -24.15 -54.12 -35.90
N GLY A 444 -25.45 -53.84 -36.02
CA GLY A 444 -26.47 -54.81 -36.45
C GLY A 444 -27.12 -55.62 -35.33
N GLU A 445 -26.61 -55.55 -34.08
CA GLU A 445 -27.18 -56.24 -32.93
C GLU A 445 -28.08 -55.31 -32.09
N PRO A 446 -29.19 -55.80 -31.50
CA PRO A 446 -30.03 -55.00 -30.60
C PRO A 446 -29.22 -54.36 -29.47
N ALA A 447 -29.34 -53.04 -29.31
CA ALA A 447 -28.57 -52.28 -28.35
C ALA A 447 -29.48 -51.70 -27.25
N LEU A 448 -29.01 -51.80 -26.01
CA LEU A 448 -29.70 -51.27 -24.83
C LEU A 448 -29.27 -49.81 -24.57
N PRO A 449 -30.12 -48.99 -23.91
CA PRO A 449 -29.81 -47.59 -23.61
C PRO A 449 -28.48 -47.38 -22.85
N GLU A 450 -28.08 -48.36 -22.03
CA GLU A 450 -26.86 -48.32 -21.22
C GLU A 450 -25.61 -48.85 -21.93
N ASP A 451 -25.74 -49.33 -23.17
CA ASP A 451 -24.61 -49.87 -23.92
C ASP A 451 -23.61 -48.77 -24.28
N ILE A 452 -22.33 -49.07 -24.11
CA ILE A 452 -21.22 -48.17 -24.44
C ILE A 452 -20.96 -48.22 -25.94
N VAL A 453 -21.09 -47.07 -26.59
CA VAL A 453 -20.75 -46.84 -28.00
C VAL A 453 -19.30 -46.39 -28.13
N ARG A 454 -18.60 -46.94 -29.12
CA ARG A 454 -17.20 -46.66 -29.44
C ARG A 454 -17.08 -45.88 -30.74
N ASP A 455 -15.93 -45.23 -30.91
CA ASP A 455 -15.64 -44.47 -32.12
C ASP A 455 -15.68 -45.38 -33.36
N GLY A 456 -16.35 -44.93 -34.42
CA GLY A 456 -16.61 -45.67 -35.64
C GLY A 456 -17.79 -46.64 -35.59
N ASP A 457 -18.51 -46.74 -34.46
CA ASP A 457 -19.66 -47.65 -34.37
C ASP A 457 -20.80 -47.25 -35.31
N VAL A 458 -21.48 -48.26 -35.83
CA VAL A 458 -22.65 -48.11 -36.69
C VAL A 458 -23.90 -48.23 -35.84
N ILE A 459 -24.72 -47.18 -35.83
CA ILE A 459 -26.00 -47.15 -35.13
C ILE A 459 -27.12 -47.05 -36.17
N THR A 460 -28.12 -47.92 -36.07
CA THR A 460 -29.34 -47.83 -36.88
C THR A 460 -30.56 -47.89 -35.97
N ALA A 461 -31.71 -47.44 -36.48
CA ALA A 461 -32.97 -47.49 -35.76
C ALA A 461 -34.05 -48.10 -36.66
N ALA A 462 -34.89 -48.97 -36.08
CA ALA A 462 -36.07 -49.51 -36.73
C ALA A 462 -37.28 -49.37 -35.79
N PRO A 463 -38.52 -49.26 -36.32
CA PRO A 463 -39.71 -49.37 -35.47
C PRO A 463 -39.70 -50.73 -34.76
N ALA A 464 -40.01 -50.77 -33.46
CA ALA A 464 -40.10 -52.04 -32.74
C ALA A 464 -41.14 -52.95 -33.42
N ALA A 465 -40.75 -54.20 -33.73
CA ALA A 465 -41.44 -55.09 -34.67
C ALA A 465 -42.88 -55.53 -34.28
N ASP A 466 -43.36 -55.19 -33.08
CA ASP A 466 -44.68 -55.58 -32.56
C ASP A 466 -45.77 -54.50 -32.68
N LEU A 467 -45.58 -53.47 -33.51
CA LEU A 467 -46.59 -52.42 -33.72
C LEU A 467 -46.88 -52.23 -35.22
N GLU A 468 -47.49 -53.23 -35.86
CA GLU A 468 -48.15 -53.02 -37.16
C GLU A 468 -49.30 -52.01 -37.05
N GLU A 469 -49.85 -51.78 -35.86
CA GLU A 469 -50.61 -50.59 -35.46
C GLU A 469 -50.62 -50.58 -33.91
N PRO A 470 -50.37 -49.46 -33.21
CA PRO A 470 -50.59 -49.41 -31.77
C PRO A 470 -52.07 -49.59 -31.46
N SER A 471 -52.47 -50.83 -31.14
CA SER A 471 -53.80 -51.09 -30.62
C SER A 471 -53.87 -50.52 -29.20
N PHE A 472 -54.70 -49.50 -29.01
CA PHE A 472 -55.05 -49.04 -27.68
C PHE A 472 -55.83 -50.13 -26.96
N ILE A 473 -55.54 -50.31 -25.68
CA ILE A 473 -56.27 -51.22 -24.80
C ILE A 473 -56.82 -50.46 -23.60
N LEU A 474 -57.76 -51.07 -22.89
CA LEU A 474 -58.46 -50.42 -21.79
C LEU A 474 -57.57 -49.95 -20.64
N SER A 475 -56.44 -50.61 -20.39
CA SER A 475 -55.46 -50.13 -19.42
C SER A 475 -54.88 -48.76 -19.79
N ASP A 476 -54.81 -48.41 -21.08
CA ASP A 476 -54.21 -47.15 -21.55
C ASP A 476 -55.04 -45.93 -21.07
N VAL A 477 -56.34 -46.11 -20.83
CA VAL A 477 -57.22 -45.07 -20.29
C VAL A 477 -56.75 -44.58 -18.92
N PHE A 478 -56.25 -45.47 -18.07
CA PHE A 478 -55.80 -45.11 -16.72
C PHE A 478 -54.50 -44.31 -16.70
N SER A 479 -53.77 -44.24 -17.81
CA SER A 479 -52.60 -43.35 -17.95
C SER A 479 -52.99 -41.90 -18.29
N ALA A 480 -54.22 -41.69 -18.77
CA ALA A 480 -54.72 -40.40 -19.24
C ALA A 480 -55.85 -39.81 -18.39
N VAL A 481 -56.42 -40.59 -17.47
CA VAL A 481 -57.54 -40.17 -16.61
C VAL A 481 -57.20 -40.42 -15.14
N GLU A 482 -57.32 -39.39 -14.30
CA GLU A 482 -57.25 -39.54 -12.85
C GLU A 482 -58.53 -40.21 -12.34
N PHE A 483 -58.39 -41.31 -11.58
CA PHE A 483 -59.52 -42.12 -11.10
C PHE A 483 -59.55 -42.18 -9.58
N GLU A 484 -60.67 -41.75 -8.97
CA GLU A 484 -60.88 -41.88 -7.52
C GLU A 484 -61.55 -43.22 -7.18
N THR A 485 -60.95 -43.99 -6.27
CA THR A 485 -61.57 -45.21 -5.72
C THR A 485 -62.56 -44.85 -4.61
N PRO A 486 -63.87 -45.13 -4.75
CA PRO A 486 -64.86 -44.82 -3.71
C PRO A 486 -64.68 -45.73 -2.48
N ASN A 487 -64.91 -45.16 -1.30
CA ASN A 487 -64.79 -45.87 -0.02
C ASN A 487 -66.01 -46.79 0.23
N LEU A 488 -65.96 -48.02 -0.30
CA LEU A 488 -67.04 -49.01 -0.20
C LEU A 488 -66.84 -49.93 1.01
N GLN A 489 -67.64 -49.75 2.07
CA GLN A 489 -67.54 -50.55 3.33
C GLN A 489 -67.89 -52.04 3.19
N SER A 490 -68.43 -52.46 2.05
CA SER A 490 -68.66 -53.86 1.69
C SER A 490 -68.19 -54.00 0.24
N GLY A 491 -67.06 -54.69 0.04
CA GLY A 491 -66.27 -54.73 -1.20
C GLY A 491 -67.10 -54.64 -2.49
N GLY A 492 -66.66 -53.79 -3.40
CA GLY A 492 -67.26 -53.62 -4.72
C GLY A 492 -66.38 -54.20 -5.82
N THR A 493 -66.98 -54.69 -6.88
CA THR A 493 -66.26 -55.11 -8.08
C THR A 493 -66.32 -53.98 -9.10
N LEU A 494 -65.18 -53.64 -9.67
CA LEU A 494 -65.10 -52.69 -10.77
C LEU A 494 -65.82 -53.28 -11.98
N ARG A 495 -66.84 -52.57 -12.47
CA ARG A 495 -67.59 -52.93 -13.66
C ARG A 495 -67.21 -51.96 -14.78
N ILE A 496 -66.59 -52.52 -15.81
CA ILE A 496 -66.15 -51.77 -16.99
C ILE A 496 -67.03 -52.18 -18.16
N LEU A 497 -67.69 -51.21 -18.79
CA LEU A 497 -68.47 -51.39 -20.00
C LEU A 497 -67.79 -50.63 -21.15
N LEU A 498 -67.42 -51.34 -22.21
CA LEU A 498 -67.00 -50.76 -23.48
C LEU A 498 -68.18 -50.81 -24.45
N ASN A 499 -68.67 -49.65 -24.89
CA ASN A 499 -69.86 -49.49 -25.74
C ASN A 499 -71.08 -50.27 -25.20
N GLY A 500 -71.29 -50.23 -23.88
CA GLY A 500 -72.39 -50.92 -23.20
C GLY A 500 -72.19 -52.42 -22.95
N LYS A 501 -71.07 -53.04 -23.36
CA LYS A 501 -70.75 -54.46 -23.12
C LYS A 501 -69.64 -54.62 -22.09
N ALA A 502 -69.71 -55.66 -21.25
CA ALA A 502 -68.67 -55.95 -20.27
C ALA A 502 -67.30 -56.16 -20.93
N ALA A 503 -66.28 -55.45 -20.42
CA ALA A 503 -64.92 -55.47 -20.95
C ALA A 503 -63.88 -55.67 -19.83
N GLY A 504 -62.74 -56.23 -20.17
CA GLY A 504 -61.57 -56.36 -19.29
C GLY A 504 -60.46 -55.35 -19.61
N PHE A 505 -59.43 -55.26 -18.76
CA PHE A 505 -58.33 -54.29 -18.89
C PHE A 505 -57.51 -54.41 -20.19
N THR A 506 -57.45 -55.60 -20.80
CA THR A 506 -56.73 -55.84 -22.06
C THR A 506 -57.65 -55.74 -23.28
N SER A 507 -58.91 -55.30 -23.11
CA SER A 507 -59.84 -55.19 -24.23
C SER A 507 -59.36 -54.10 -25.19
N PRO A 508 -59.33 -54.35 -26.50
CA PRO A 508 -58.92 -53.36 -27.49
C PRO A 508 -59.95 -52.22 -27.55
N ILE A 509 -59.46 -51.00 -27.68
CA ILE A 509 -60.22 -49.76 -27.77
C ILE A 509 -59.98 -49.14 -29.14
N LYS A 510 -61.03 -48.55 -29.72
CA LYS A 510 -61.01 -47.81 -30.98
C LYS A 510 -61.41 -46.35 -30.80
N ASP A 511 -61.07 -45.55 -31.79
CA ASP A 511 -61.53 -44.16 -31.88
C ASP A 511 -63.06 -44.08 -31.84
N GLY A 512 -63.59 -43.20 -31.01
CA GLY A 512 -65.01 -43.01 -30.75
C GLY A 512 -65.63 -43.93 -29.70
N ASP A 513 -64.88 -44.88 -29.12
CA ASP A 513 -65.42 -45.80 -28.12
C ASP A 513 -65.85 -45.06 -26.84
N THR A 514 -66.97 -45.52 -26.26
CA THR A 514 -67.48 -45.05 -24.96
C THR A 514 -67.20 -46.09 -23.89
N ILE A 515 -66.58 -45.66 -22.80
CA ILE A 515 -66.09 -46.49 -21.72
C ILE A 515 -66.77 -46.03 -20.44
N GLU A 516 -67.61 -46.87 -19.85
CA GLU A 516 -68.23 -46.62 -18.56
C GLU A 516 -67.54 -47.46 -17.50
N ILE A 517 -66.96 -46.79 -16.52
CA ILE A 517 -66.27 -47.42 -15.40
C ILE A 517 -67.05 -47.08 -14.15
N THR A 518 -67.73 -48.08 -13.58
CA THR A 518 -68.59 -47.95 -12.41
C THR A 518 -68.23 -49.00 -11.37
N TRP A 519 -68.62 -48.76 -10.11
CA TRP A 519 -68.44 -49.74 -9.03
C TRP A 519 -69.77 -50.44 -8.73
N ALA A 520 -69.82 -51.76 -8.89
CA ALA A 520 -70.98 -52.56 -8.52
C ALA A 520 -70.80 -53.10 -7.09
N LYS A 521 -71.83 -52.95 -6.24
CA LYS A 521 -71.85 -53.60 -4.92
C LYS A 521 -72.06 -55.11 -5.08
N LEU A 522 -71.33 -55.91 -4.31
CA LEU A 522 -71.56 -57.35 -4.21
C LEU A 522 -72.94 -57.62 -3.57
N GLU A 523 -73.90 -58.11 -4.34
CA GLU A 523 -75.14 -58.70 -3.80
C GLU A 523 -74.79 -60.06 -3.14
N ARG A 524 -75.27 -60.27 -1.91
CA ARG A 524 -75.10 -61.54 -1.15
C ARG A 524 -76.28 -62.45 -1.35
#